data_AF-A0A553SKD5-F1
#
_entry.id   AF-A0A553SKD5-F1
#
_cell.length_a   1.000
_cell.length_b   1.000
_cell.length_c   1.000
_cell.angle_alpha   90.00
_cell.angle_beta   90.00
_cell.angle_gamma   90.00
#
_symmetry.space_group_name_H-M   'P 1'
#
loop_
_entity.id
_entity.type
_entity.pdbx_description
1 polymer ?
#
loop_
_entity_poly.entity_id
_entity_poly.type
_entity_poly.pdbx_seq_one_letter_code
_entity_poly.pdbx_strand_id
1 'polypeptide(L)'
;MKQNKLDQRFFLVREDVLSEAMKKTLEAKELLERGKAESVFDAVQKVDLSRSAFYKYRDTIFPFHTVVKERLITLFFYIEDRSGTLSKLLNVVASGGCNVLTIHQTIPLQGRANVTLSLNTAEMEISIDALLERLRMLEFVEKVEVLSSGA
;
A
#
# COMPACT_ATOMS: atom_id res chain seq x y z
N MET A 1 2.64 5.47 -22.67
CA MET A 1 3.35 4.28 -23.19
C MET A 1 3.27 3.18 -22.14
N LYS A 2 2.53 2.10 -22.43
CA LYS A 2 2.47 0.90 -21.58
C LYS A 2 3.81 0.16 -21.73
N GLN A 3 4.64 0.13 -20.69
CA GLN A 3 5.86 -0.66 -20.70
C GLN A 3 5.49 -2.12 -20.41
N ASN A 4 5.70 -2.97 -21.42
CA ASN A 4 5.78 -4.42 -21.26
C ASN A 4 6.83 -4.73 -20.18
N LYS A 5 6.37 -5.08 -18.97
CA LYS A 5 7.20 -5.74 -17.95
C LYS A 5 7.51 -7.15 -18.47
N LEU A 6 8.55 -7.24 -19.28
CA LEU A 6 9.24 -8.49 -19.59
C LEU A 6 9.49 -9.25 -18.29
N ASP A 7 9.32 -10.58 -18.32
CA ASP A 7 9.60 -11.53 -17.23
C ASP A 7 11.01 -11.36 -16.64
N GLN A 8 11.17 -10.39 -15.75
CA GLN A 8 12.41 -10.21 -15.01
C GLN A 8 12.43 -11.22 -13.86
N ARG A 9 13.40 -12.13 -13.88
CA ARG A 9 13.64 -13.06 -12.79
C ARG A 9 14.27 -12.30 -11.62
N PHE A 10 13.65 -12.40 -10.45
CA PHE A 10 14.14 -11.79 -9.22
C PHE A 10 14.97 -12.79 -8.41
N PHE A 11 15.98 -12.28 -7.71
CA PHE A 11 16.83 -13.06 -6.81
C PHE A 11 16.78 -12.45 -5.41
N LEU A 12 16.66 -13.28 -4.38
CA LEU A 12 16.80 -12.87 -2.99
C LEU A 12 18.27 -13.02 -2.58
N VAL A 13 18.88 -11.91 -2.17
CA VAL A 13 20.25 -11.87 -1.68
C VAL A 13 20.26 -11.25 -0.30
N ARG A 14 21.17 -11.71 0.56
CA ARG A 14 21.38 -11.08 1.86
C ARG A 14 22.13 -9.76 1.70
N GLU A 15 21.94 -8.84 2.64
CA GLU A 15 22.56 -7.52 2.58
C GLU A 15 24.10 -7.57 2.66
N ASP A 16 24.65 -8.52 3.42
CA ASP A 16 26.10 -8.70 3.61
C ASP A 16 26.84 -8.98 2.30
N VAL A 17 26.16 -9.56 1.31
CA VAL A 17 26.75 -9.89 0.00
C VAL A 17 26.58 -8.78 -1.05
N LEU A 18 25.87 -7.70 -0.72
CA LEU A 18 25.72 -6.56 -1.64
C LEU A 18 27.06 -5.83 -1.81
N SER A 19 27.35 -5.40 -3.03
CA SER A 19 28.48 -4.51 -3.28
C SER A 19 28.28 -3.15 -2.59
N GLU A 20 29.36 -2.47 -2.24
CA GLU A 20 29.28 -1.14 -1.61
C GLU A 20 28.49 -0.13 -2.45
N ALA A 21 28.62 -0.17 -3.78
CA ALA A 21 27.84 0.69 -4.67
C ALA A 21 26.34 0.40 -4.60
N MET A 22 25.94 -0.86 -4.39
CA MET A 22 24.54 -1.26 -4.21
C MET A 22 23.99 -0.78 -2.87
N LYS A 23 24.75 -0.96 -1.78
CA LYS A 23 24.38 -0.48 -0.44
C LYS A 23 24.21 1.03 -0.42
N LYS A 24 25.20 1.77 -0.93
CA LYS A 24 25.14 3.24 -1.06
C LYS A 24 23.98 3.70 -1.95
N THR A 25 23.61 2.92 -2.97
CA THR A 25 22.41 3.24 -3.78
C THR A 25 21.13 3.14 -2.96
N LEU A 26 21.00 2.11 -2.11
CA LEU A 26 19.86 1.96 -1.20
C LEU A 26 19.79 3.12 -0.19
N GLU A 27 20.93 3.49 0.40
CA GLU A 27 21.01 4.63 1.32
C GLU A 27 20.67 5.96 0.64
N ALA A 28 21.17 6.21 -0.58
CA ALA A 28 20.82 7.39 -1.36
C ALA A 28 19.31 7.46 -1.67
N LYS A 29 18.67 6.31 -1.97
CA LYS A 29 17.21 6.23 -2.17
C LYS A 29 16.47 6.57 -0.87
N GLU A 30 16.91 6.04 0.26
CA GLU A 30 16.32 6.32 1.57
C GLU A 30 16.41 7.81 1.95
N LEU A 31 17.54 8.48 1.66
CA LEU A 31 17.69 9.93 1.87
C LEU A 31 16.71 10.75 1.04
N LEU A 32 16.46 10.35 -0.21
CA LEU A 32 15.49 11.01 -1.09
C LEU A 32 14.05 10.79 -0.61
N GLU A 33 13.69 9.55 -0.27
CA GLU A 33 12.35 9.20 0.21
C GLU A 33 12.00 9.91 1.51
N ARG A 34 12.96 10.06 2.43
CA ARG A 34 12.78 10.78 3.70
C ARG A 34 12.87 12.30 3.59
N GLY A 35 13.06 12.85 2.38
CA GLY A 35 13.25 14.28 2.18
C GLY A 35 14.53 14.83 2.84
N LYS A 36 15.49 13.97 3.20
CA LYS A 36 16.79 14.36 3.77
C LYS A 36 17.80 14.76 2.69
N ALA A 37 17.46 14.56 1.42
CA ALA A 37 18.19 15.08 0.27
C ALA A 37 17.24 15.73 -0.73
N GLU A 38 17.62 16.90 -1.25
CA GLU A 38 16.76 17.70 -2.14
C GLU A 38 16.80 17.23 -3.59
N SER A 39 17.85 16.49 -3.97
CA SER A 39 18.02 15.97 -5.32
C SER A 39 18.87 14.71 -5.32
N VAL A 40 18.82 13.95 -6.42
CA VAL A 40 19.71 12.80 -6.63
C VAL A 40 21.17 13.19 -6.46
N PHE A 41 21.56 14.39 -6.90
CA PHE A 41 22.94 14.84 -6.75
C PHE A 41 23.36 15.01 -5.29
N ASP A 42 22.51 15.65 -4.49
CA ASP A 42 22.73 15.84 -3.05
C ASP A 42 22.79 14.48 -2.33
N ALA A 43 21.86 13.58 -2.66
CA ALA A 43 21.82 12.24 -2.07
C ALA A 43 23.09 11.43 -2.34
N VAL A 44 23.55 11.38 -3.61
CA VAL A 44 24.74 10.60 -3.96
C VAL A 44 26.03 11.22 -3.41
N GLN A 45 26.09 12.54 -3.22
CA GLN A 45 27.22 13.18 -2.55
C GLN A 45 27.27 12.81 -1.06
N LYS A 46 26.13 12.81 -0.37
CA LYS A 46 26.04 12.46 1.06
C LYS A 46 26.51 11.03 1.36
N VAL A 47 26.31 10.09 0.44
CA VAL A 47 26.70 8.68 0.59
C VAL A 47 28.00 8.32 -0.14
N ASP A 48 28.69 9.30 -0.72
CA ASP A 48 29.91 9.10 -1.52
C ASP A 48 29.71 8.04 -2.64
N LEU A 49 28.74 8.30 -3.51
CA LEU A 49 28.39 7.48 -4.67
C LEU A 49 28.46 8.32 -5.94
N SER A 50 28.94 7.73 -7.04
CA SER A 50 28.89 8.42 -8.33
C SER A 50 27.46 8.43 -8.88
N ARG A 51 27.09 9.50 -9.60
CA ARG A 51 25.77 9.56 -10.28
C ARG A 51 25.57 8.37 -11.22
N SER A 52 26.61 7.94 -11.94
CA SER A 52 26.53 6.80 -12.86
C SER A 52 26.29 5.48 -12.13
N ALA A 53 26.90 5.26 -10.97
CA ALA A 53 26.64 4.09 -10.14
C ALA A 53 25.21 4.08 -9.58
N PHE A 54 24.70 5.24 -9.15
CA PHE A 54 23.31 5.38 -8.73
C PHE A 54 22.35 4.99 -9.85
N TYR A 55 22.48 5.57 -11.05
CA TYR A 55 21.58 5.25 -12.17
C TYR A 55 21.71 3.80 -12.67
N LYS A 56 22.86 3.15 -12.48
CA LYS A 56 23.04 1.73 -12.80
C LYS A 56 22.16 0.82 -11.93
N TYR A 57 21.99 1.16 -10.65
CA TYR A 57 21.29 0.31 -9.68
C TYR A 57 19.91 0.83 -9.26
N ARG A 58 19.59 2.11 -9.51
CA ARG A 58 18.36 2.79 -9.07
C ARG A 58 17.10 1.96 -9.25
N ASP A 59 16.95 1.39 -10.45
CA ASP A 59 15.74 0.69 -10.89
C ASP A 59 15.88 -0.85 -10.83
N THR A 60 16.97 -1.36 -10.25
CA THR A 60 17.27 -2.81 -10.19
C THR A 60 17.51 -3.34 -8.78
N ILE A 61 17.74 -2.47 -7.78
CA ILE A 61 17.85 -2.85 -6.37
C ILE A 61 16.80 -2.16 -5.51
N PHE A 62 16.12 -2.95 -4.69
CA PHE A 62 15.05 -2.50 -3.81
C PHE A 62 15.13 -3.26 -2.48
N PRO A 63 14.88 -2.60 -1.34
CA PRO A 63 14.73 -3.30 -0.07
C PRO A 63 13.59 -4.32 -0.15
N PHE A 64 13.77 -5.53 0.41
CA PHE A 64 12.75 -6.57 0.33
C PHE A 64 11.39 -6.14 0.89
N HIS A 65 11.37 -5.36 1.98
CA HIS A 65 10.14 -4.82 2.56
C HIS A 65 9.38 -3.86 1.63
N THR A 66 10.07 -3.14 0.74
CA THR A 66 9.38 -2.31 -0.28
C THR A 66 8.77 -3.15 -1.41
N VAL A 67 9.27 -4.37 -1.62
CA VAL A 67 8.73 -5.32 -2.61
C VAL A 67 7.58 -6.14 -2.03
N VAL A 68 7.63 -6.42 -0.72
CA VAL A 68 6.49 -6.92 0.04
C VAL A 68 5.51 -5.76 0.19
N LYS A 69 4.71 -5.50 -0.85
CA LYS A 69 3.53 -4.64 -0.74
C LYS A 69 2.82 -5.00 0.54
N GLU A 70 2.81 -4.09 1.51
CA GLU A 70 1.92 -4.20 2.63
C GLU A 70 0.52 -4.30 2.02
N ARG A 71 -0.11 -5.45 2.19
CA ARG A 71 -1.46 -5.72 1.69
C ARG A 71 -2.49 -5.02 2.58
N LEU A 72 -2.12 -3.90 3.19
CA LEU A 72 -2.95 -3.13 4.08
C LEU A 72 -3.69 -2.07 3.27
N ILE A 73 -5.00 -2.01 3.47
CA ILE A 73 -5.85 -0.97 2.88
C ILE A 73 -6.78 -0.41 3.93
N THR A 74 -6.92 0.92 3.92
CA THR A 74 -7.89 1.62 4.74
C THR A 74 -9.04 2.09 3.88
N LEU A 75 -10.23 1.59 4.18
CA LEU A 75 -11.49 1.98 3.56
C LEU A 75 -12.27 2.91 4.47
N PHE A 76 -12.86 3.95 3.89
CA PHE A 76 -13.74 4.88 4.57
C PHE A 76 -15.13 4.83 3.94
N PHE A 77 -16.15 4.65 4.76
CA PHE A 77 -17.52 4.48 4.34
C PHE A 77 -18.39 5.58 4.92
N TYR A 78 -19.26 6.11 4.09
CA TYR A 78 -20.45 6.85 4.50
C TYR A 78 -21.62 5.87 4.46
N ILE A 79 -22.25 5.62 5.61
CA ILE A 79 -23.34 4.64 5.72
C ILE A 79 -24.58 5.22 6.36
N GLU A 80 -25.73 4.68 5.97
CA GLU A 80 -26.97 4.78 6.73
C GLU A 80 -26.94 3.75 7.87
N ASP A 81 -26.99 4.25 9.11
CA ASP A 81 -26.96 3.43 10.31
C ASP A 81 -28.37 2.88 10.62
N ARG A 82 -28.49 1.57 10.47
CA ARG A 82 -29.66 0.77 10.84
C ARG A 82 -29.19 -0.55 11.41
N SER A 83 -30.08 -1.25 12.11
CA SER A 83 -29.77 -2.53 12.74
C SER A 83 -29.16 -3.51 11.72
N GLY A 84 -27.98 -4.03 12.03
CA GLY A 84 -27.27 -5.01 11.20
C GLY A 84 -26.40 -4.44 10.07
N THR A 85 -26.38 -3.12 9.84
CA THR A 85 -25.55 -2.48 8.80
C THR A 85 -24.08 -2.88 8.92
N LEU A 86 -23.46 -2.63 10.08
CA LEU A 86 -22.03 -2.93 10.27
C LEU A 86 -21.72 -4.43 10.14
N SER A 87 -22.59 -5.30 10.67
CA SER A 87 -22.42 -6.75 10.56
C SER A 87 -22.45 -7.20 9.08
N LYS A 88 -23.37 -6.68 8.29
CA LYS A 88 -23.48 -7.00 6.87
C LYS A 88 -22.27 -6.47 6.08
N LEU A 89 -21.79 -5.27 6.39
CA LEU A 89 -20.55 -4.71 5.83
C LEU A 89 -19.36 -5.64 6.10
N LEU A 90 -19.16 -6.03 7.36
CA LEU A 90 -18.04 -6.90 7.77
C LEU A 90 -18.13 -8.29 7.13
N ASN A 91 -19.32 -8.85 6.97
CA ASN A 91 -19.52 -10.12 6.28
C ASN A 91 -19.07 -10.05 4.80
N VAL A 92 -19.38 -8.96 4.09
CA VAL A 92 -18.92 -8.79 2.70
C VAL A 92 -17.40 -8.69 2.65
N VAL A 93 -16.79 -7.92 3.54
CA VAL A 93 -15.33 -7.80 3.66
C VAL A 93 -14.69 -9.16 3.93
N ALA A 94 -15.18 -9.91 4.91
CA ALA A 94 -14.68 -11.24 5.25
C ALA A 94 -14.85 -12.24 4.09
N SER A 95 -15.98 -12.22 3.40
CA SER A 95 -16.23 -13.07 2.22
C SER A 95 -15.32 -12.75 1.03
N GLY A 96 -14.70 -11.57 1.03
CA GLY A 96 -13.68 -11.19 0.06
C GLY A 96 -12.28 -11.72 0.38
N GLY A 97 -12.10 -12.42 1.50
CA GLY A 97 -10.78 -12.88 1.97
C GLY A 97 -9.97 -11.80 2.68
N CYS A 98 -10.61 -10.70 3.10
CA CYS A 98 -9.95 -9.66 3.89
C CYS A 98 -9.99 -9.99 5.38
N ASN A 99 -8.86 -9.82 6.07
CA ASN A 99 -8.83 -9.80 7.53
C ASN A 99 -8.99 -8.36 8.04
N VAL A 100 -9.93 -8.13 8.96
CA VAL A 100 -10.18 -6.80 9.52
C VAL A 100 -9.23 -6.57 10.70
N LEU A 101 -8.40 -5.53 10.62
CA LEU A 101 -7.44 -5.18 11.65
C LEU A 101 -8.01 -4.18 12.65
N THR A 102 -8.69 -3.14 12.14
CA THR A 102 -9.34 -2.14 12.99
C THR A 102 -10.68 -1.72 12.40
N ILE A 103 -11.61 -1.40 13.29
CA ILE A 103 -12.94 -0.89 12.96
C ILE A 103 -13.15 0.36 13.80
N HIS A 104 -13.49 1.46 13.15
CA HIS A 104 -13.87 2.69 13.82
C HIS A 104 -15.17 3.22 13.19
N GLN A 105 -16.27 3.14 13.94
CA GLN A 105 -17.56 3.72 13.56
C GLN A 105 -17.83 4.96 14.40
N THR A 106 -18.21 6.06 13.76
CA THR A 106 -18.65 7.26 14.47
C THR A 106 -20.04 7.05 15.07
N ILE A 107 -20.37 7.79 16.13
CA ILE A 107 -21.74 7.84 16.64
C ILE A 107 -22.66 8.32 15.50
N PRO A 108 -23.77 7.60 15.21
CA PRO A 108 -24.69 8.01 14.16
C PRO A 108 -25.32 9.38 14.45
N LEU A 109 -25.34 10.25 13.46
CA LEU A 109 -26.04 11.53 13.47
C LEU A 109 -27.10 11.50 12.38
N GLN A 110 -28.37 11.71 12.77
CA GLN A 110 -29.52 11.66 11.84
C GLN A 110 -29.61 10.36 11.03
N GLY A 111 -29.29 9.22 11.66
CA GLY A 111 -29.31 7.92 11.00
C GLY A 111 -28.14 7.67 10.04
N ARG A 112 -27.09 8.50 10.08
CA ARG A 112 -25.87 8.34 9.27
C ARG A 112 -24.63 8.23 10.13
N ALA A 113 -23.72 7.34 9.75
CA ALA A 113 -22.44 7.16 10.42
C ALA A 113 -21.32 7.01 9.39
N ASN A 114 -20.10 7.31 9.83
CA ASN A 114 -18.91 6.99 9.06
C ASN A 114 -18.25 5.75 9.66
N VAL A 115 -17.73 4.88 8.81
CA VAL A 115 -16.96 3.70 9.23
C VAL A 115 -15.60 3.74 8.56
N THR A 116 -14.54 3.56 9.35
CA THR A 116 -13.18 3.33 8.85
C THR A 116 -12.77 1.90 9.14
N LEU A 117 -12.37 1.17 8.11
CA LEU A 117 -11.86 -0.20 8.22
C LEU A 117 -10.41 -0.23 7.76
N SER A 118 -9.52 -0.75 8.59
CA SER A 118 -8.17 -1.13 8.15
C SER A 118 -8.16 -2.64 7.91
N LEU A 119 -7.75 -3.05 6.72
CA LEU A 119 -7.89 -4.41 6.23
C LEU A 119 -6.54 -4.96 5.79
N ASN A 120 -6.28 -6.23 6.08
CA ASN A 120 -5.22 -7.00 5.43
C ASN A 120 -5.83 -7.81 4.27
N THR A 121 -5.26 -7.62 3.08
CA THR A 121 -5.69 -8.20 1.80
C THR A 121 -4.78 -9.34 1.33
N ALA A 122 -4.01 -9.94 2.25
CA ALA A 122 -3.13 -11.08 2.00
C ALA A 122 -3.81 -12.33 1.47
N GLU A 123 -5.08 -12.52 1.81
CA GLU A 123 -5.82 -13.72 1.44
C GLU A 123 -6.99 -13.38 0.51
N MET A 124 -7.02 -12.18 -0.08
CA MET A 124 -8.07 -11.82 -1.03
C MET A 124 -8.02 -12.71 -2.26
N GLU A 125 -9.15 -13.38 -2.52
CA GLU A 125 -9.37 -14.19 -3.72
C GLU A 125 -9.92 -13.38 -4.90
N ILE A 126 -10.45 -12.19 -4.62
CA ILE A 126 -11.00 -11.26 -5.61
C ILE A 126 -10.12 -10.00 -5.72
N SER A 127 -10.23 -9.27 -6.83
CA SER A 127 -9.55 -7.97 -6.95
C SER A 127 -10.15 -6.94 -5.99
N ILE A 128 -9.35 -5.92 -5.64
CA ILE A 128 -9.84 -4.82 -4.79
C ILE A 128 -11.01 -4.08 -5.47
N ASP A 129 -10.96 -3.88 -6.79
CA ASP A 129 -12.05 -3.26 -7.54
C ASP A 129 -13.34 -4.08 -7.42
N ALA A 130 -13.26 -5.41 -7.52
CA ALA A 130 -14.41 -6.28 -7.37
C ALA A 130 -15.00 -6.22 -5.94
N LEU A 131 -14.14 -6.13 -4.91
CA LEU A 131 -14.59 -5.94 -3.53
C LEU A 131 -15.29 -4.58 -3.37
N LEU A 132 -14.71 -3.50 -3.90
CA LEU A 132 -15.28 -2.16 -3.83
C LEU A 132 -16.64 -2.09 -4.52
N GLU A 133 -16.81 -2.74 -5.68
CA GLU A 133 -18.12 -2.84 -6.35
C GLU A 133 -19.14 -3.57 -5.48
N ARG A 134 -18.78 -4.70 -4.85
CA ARG A 134 -19.68 -5.42 -3.91
C ARG A 134 -20.08 -4.54 -2.73
N LEU A 135 -19.16 -3.76 -2.19
CA LEU A 135 -19.42 -2.85 -1.08
C LEU A 135 -20.31 -1.68 -1.50
N ARG A 136 -20.13 -1.13 -2.71
CA ARG A 136 -20.97 -0.06 -3.27
C ARG A 136 -22.41 -0.51 -3.55
N MET A 137 -22.62 -1.80 -3.84
CA MET A 137 -23.96 -2.35 -4.06
C MET A 137 -24.77 -2.54 -2.77
N LEU A 138 -24.16 -2.38 -1.59
CA LEU A 138 -24.89 -2.41 -0.33
C LEU A 138 -25.77 -1.16 -0.23
N GLU A 139 -27.09 -1.35 -0.15
CA GLU A 139 -28.09 -0.28 -0.13
C GLU A 139 -27.81 0.81 0.93
N PHE A 140 -27.23 0.45 2.07
CA PHE A 140 -26.90 1.38 3.16
C PHE A 140 -25.55 2.09 2.98
N VAL A 141 -24.76 1.77 1.95
CA VAL A 141 -23.47 2.42 1.68
C VAL A 141 -23.72 3.57 0.70
N GLU A 142 -23.64 4.80 1.19
CA GLU A 142 -23.76 5.99 0.35
C GLU A 142 -22.50 6.19 -0.49
N LYS A 143 -21.33 5.92 0.12
CA LYS A 143 -20.02 6.10 -0.52
C LYS A 143 -18.96 5.26 0.17
N VAL A 144 -18.00 4.76 -0.61
CA VAL A 144 -16.76 4.14 -0.13
C VAL A 144 -15.55 4.81 -0.79
N GLU A 145 -14.55 5.12 0.02
CA GLU A 145 -13.29 5.73 -0.40
C GLU A 145 -12.12 4.89 0.10
N VAL A 146 -11.05 4.85 -0.70
CA VAL A 146 -9.76 4.29 -0.27
C VAL A 146 -8.93 5.44 0.27
N LEU A 147 -8.66 5.45 1.58
CA LEU A 147 -7.86 6.51 2.22
C LEU A 147 -6.36 6.28 2.09
N SER A 148 -5.96 5.01 2.18
CA SER A 148 -4.56 4.60 2.08
C SER A 148 -4.52 3.16 1.60
N SER A 149 -3.65 2.88 0.64
CA SER A 149 -3.12 1.56 0.38
C SER A 149 -1.66 1.60 0.83
N GLY A 150 -1.19 0.63 1.62
CA GLY A 150 0.22 0.49 1.96
C GLY A 150 1.06 0.58 0.69
N ALA A 151 1.67 1.74 0.48
CA ALA A 151 2.40 2.14 -0.71
C ALA A 151 3.76 2.68 -0.27
#